data_AF-A0A7Y9HUR6-F1
#
_entry.id   AF-A0A7Y9HUR6-F1
#
_cell.length_a   1.000
_cell.length_b   1.000
_cell.length_c   1.000
_cell.angle_alpha   90.00
_cell.angle_beta   90.00
_cell.angle_gamma   90.00
#
_symmetry.space_group_name_H-M   'P 1'
#
loop_
_entity.id
_entity.type
_entity.pdbx_description
1 polymer ?
#
loop_
_entity_poly.entity_id
_entity_poly.type
_entity_poly.pdbx_seq_one_letter_code
_entity_poly.pdbx_strand_id
1 'polypeptide(L)'
;MITGKKINEGLNFKVRHSLYRKDGLWYHHLKHFPGILFDYNGYVRFDSKEEYESTPSLQHVKDLHVVNGIASLKSYVLFNQEQKNVIVNL
;
A
#
# COMPACT_ATOMS: atom_id res chain seq x y z
N MET A 1 15.05 3.33 7.79
CA MET A 1 14.32 3.42 6.50
C MET A 1 12.95 2.78 6.69
N ILE A 2 11.88 3.51 6.37
CA ILE A 2 10.50 3.01 6.46
C ILE A 2 10.28 2.00 5.33
N THR A 3 9.69 0.85 5.65
CA THR A 3 9.32 -0.19 4.69
C THR A 3 7.88 -0.61 4.92
N GLY A 4 7.24 -1.19 3.90
CA GLY A 4 5.86 -1.69 4.05
C GLY A 4 5.75 -2.73 5.17
N LYS A 5 6.77 -3.58 5.32
CA LYS A 5 6.83 -4.59 6.39
C LYS A 5 6.80 -3.97 7.79
N LYS A 6 7.61 -2.94 8.04
CA LYS A 6 7.64 -2.23 9.33
C LYS A 6 6.28 -1.58 9.64
N ILE A 7 5.66 -0.95 8.65
CA ILE A 7 4.33 -0.33 8.83
C ILE A 7 3.28 -1.41 9.12
N ASN A 8 3.28 -2.52 8.39
CA ASN A 8 2.37 -3.64 8.62
C ASN A 8 2.48 -4.23 10.03
N GLU A 9 3.71 -4.40 10.52
CA GLU A 9 3.99 -4.90 11.87
C GLU A 9 3.58 -3.87 12.94
N GLY A 10 4.01 -2.61 12.80
CA GLY A 10 3.73 -1.55 13.78
C GLY A 10 2.25 -1.20 13.91
N LEU A 11 1.51 -1.23 12.80
CA LEU A 11 0.05 -0.97 12.79
C LEU A 11 -0.80 -2.24 12.87
N ASN A 12 -0.16 -3.41 12.99
CA ASN A 12 -0.83 -4.70 13.12
C ASN A 12 -1.89 -4.99 12.04
N PHE A 13 -1.61 -4.63 10.78
CA PHE A 13 -2.52 -4.89 9.65
C PHE A 13 -2.64 -6.38 9.30
N LYS A 14 -1.66 -7.19 9.72
CA LYS A 14 -1.61 -8.66 9.54
C LYS A 14 -1.76 -9.11 8.08
N VAL A 15 -1.28 -8.29 7.13
CA VAL A 15 -1.28 -8.66 5.71
C VAL A 15 -0.08 -9.54 5.36
N ARG A 16 -0.19 -10.34 4.30
CA ARG A 16 0.86 -11.27 3.85
C ARG A 16 1.94 -10.59 3.01
N HIS A 17 1.63 -9.45 2.42
CA HIS A 17 2.59 -8.67 1.65
C HIS A 17 2.29 -7.18 1.76
N SER A 18 3.33 -6.38 1.98
CA SER A 18 3.21 -4.94 2.15
C SER A 18 4.35 -4.23 1.45
N LEU A 19 4.04 -3.17 0.72
CA LEU A 19 5.02 -2.33 0.03
C LEU A 19 4.80 -0.87 0.39
N TYR A 20 5.89 -0.11 0.49
CA TYR A 20 5.85 1.32 0.80
C TYR A 20 6.61 2.11 -0.24
N ARG A 21 6.00 3.20 -0.71
CA ARG A 21 6.62 4.18 -1.60
C ARG A 21 6.10 5.56 -1.24
N LYS A 22 7.02 6.50 -1.00
CA LYS A 22 6.67 7.83 -0.49
C LYS A 22 5.69 8.58 -1.39
N ASP A 23 5.84 8.47 -2.71
CA ASP A 23 5.05 9.18 -3.72
C ASP A 23 3.75 8.45 -4.13
N GLY A 24 3.60 7.18 -3.77
CA GLY A 24 2.42 6.40 -4.12
C GLY A 24 2.34 5.93 -5.58
N LEU A 25 3.38 6.12 -6.40
CA LEU A 25 3.29 5.95 -7.86
C LEU A 25 3.80 4.60 -8.36
N TRP A 26 4.95 4.11 -7.85
CA TRP A 26 5.68 2.99 -8.45
C TRP A 26 6.10 1.93 -7.44
N TYR A 27 5.53 0.74 -7.51
CA TYR A 27 5.78 -0.37 -6.58
C TYR A 27 6.32 -1.60 -7.30
N HIS A 28 6.92 -2.51 -6.54
CA HIS A 28 6.99 -3.89 -7.01
C HIS A 28 5.59 -4.53 -7.01
N HIS A 29 5.43 -5.65 -7.69
CA HIS A 29 4.15 -6.36 -7.71
C HIS A 29 3.84 -7.03 -6.37
N LEU A 30 2.58 -6.92 -5.93
CA LEU A 30 2.09 -7.73 -4.82
C LEU A 30 1.97 -9.19 -5.25
N LYS A 31 2.73 -10.07 -4.58
CA LYS A 31 2.76 -11.52 -4.85
C LYS A 31 1.91 -12.38 -3.91
N HIS A 32 1.51 -11.86 -2.75
CA HIS A 32 0.75 -12.59 -1.74
C HIS A 32 -0.38 -11.71 -1.19
N PHE A 33 -1.53 -12.35 -0.93
CA PHE A 33 -2.76 -11.66 -0.51
C PHE A 33 -3.31 -12.26 0.80
N PRO A 34 -3.87 -11.44 1.72
CA PRO A 34 -4.11 -9.99 1.59
C PRO A 34 -2.82 -9.18 1.44
N GLY A 35 -2.86 -8.18 0.57
CA GLY A 35 -1.73 -7.31 0.22
C GLY A 35 -2.07 -5.85 0.45
N ILE A 36 -1.07 -5.02 0.74
CA ILE A 36 -1.28 -3.58 0.99
C ILE A 36 -0.19 -2.74 0.33
N LEU A 37 -0.60 -1.61 -0.26
CA LEU A 37 0.29 -0.57 -0.74
C LEU A 37 0.17 0.63 0.20
N PHE A 38 1.31 1.14 0.65
CA PHE A 38 1.41 2.31 1.50
C PHE A 38 2.05 3.47 0.74
N ASP A 39 1.57 4.68 1.00
CA ASP A 39 2.28 5.92 0.69
C ASP A 39 2.53 6.73 1.96
N TYR A 40 3.01 7.97 1.81
CA TYR A 40 3.29 8.83 2.96
C TYR A 40 2.03 9.16 3.80
N ASN A 41 0.86 9.23 3.17
CA ASN A 41 -0.36 9.74 3.79
C ASN A 41 -1.35 8.63 4.19
N GLY A 42 -1.24 7.44 3.62
CA GLY A 42 -2.24 6.40 3.77
C GLY A 42 -1.92 5.11 3.02
N TYR A 43 -2.97 4.35 2.73
CA TYR A 43 -2.85 3.00 2.19
C TYR A 43 -4.04 2.53 1.37
N VAL A 44 -3.81 1.49 0.57
CA VAL A 44 -4.85 0.70 -0.11
C VAL A 44 -4.59 -0.77 0.15
N ARG A 45 -5.62 -1.48 0.61
CA ARG A 45 -5.58 -2.92 0.87
C ARG A 45 -6.31 -3.65 -0.25
N PHE A 46 -5.74 -4.76 -0.68
CA PHE A 46 -6.33 -5.72 -1.60
C PHE A 46 -6.48 -7.06 -0.87
N ASP A 47 -7.69 -7.54 -0.71
CA ASP A 47 -7.96 -8.79 0.00
C ASP A 47 -7.65 -10.02 -0.86
N SER A 48 -7.77 -9.89 -2.19
CA SER A 48 -7.48 -10.96 -3.14
C SER A 48 -6.61 -10.49 -4.32
N LYS A 49 -6.03 -11.47 -5.01
CA LYS A 49 -5.31 -11.24 -6.26
C LYS A 49 -6.24 -10.70 -7.36
N GLU A 50 -7.47 -11.17 -7.39
CA GLU A 50 -8.48 -10.75 -8.38
C GLU A 50 -8.85 -9.27 -8.21
N GLU A 51 -9.05 -8.79 -6.97
CA GLU A 51 -9.29 -7.38 -6.69
C GLU A 51 -8.12 -6.49 -7.16
N TYR A 52 -6.89 -6.96 -6.90
CA TYR A 52 -5.68 -6.28 -7.33
C TYR A 52 -5.55 -6.21 -8.85
N GLU A 53 -5.74 -7.32 -9.57
CA GLU A 53 -5.60 -7.36 -11.04
C GLU A 53 -6.77 -6.70 -11.78
N SER A 54 -7.95 -6.61 -11.17
CA SER A 54 -9.14 -5.98 -11.76
C SER A 54 -9.21 -4.46 -11.56
N THR A 55 -8.30 -3.87 -10.77
CA THR A 55 -8.28 -2.43 -10.50
C THR A 55 -7.74 -1.66 -11.72
N PRO A 56 -8.56 -0.86 -12.45
CA PRO A 56 -8.16 -0.32 -13.76
C PRO A 56 -6.99 0.68 -13.75
N SER A 57 -6.78 1.36 -12.63
CA SER A 57 -5.69 2.32 -12.42
C SER A 57 -4.34 1.68 -12.07
N LEU A 58 -4.31 0.35 -11.90
CA LEU A 58 -3.08 -0.41 -11.74
C LEU A 58 -2.58 -0.91 -13.09
N GLN A 59 -1.40 -0.46 -13.49
CA GLN A 59 -0.75 -0.90 -14.72
C GLN A 59 0.36 -1.89 -14.36
N HIS A 60 0.15 -3.14 -14.73
CA HIS A 60 1.07 -4.24 -14.41
C HIS A 60 2.13 -4.41 -15.50
N VAL A 61 3.11 -3.50 -15.55
CA VAL A 61 4.26 -3.57 -16.47
C VAL A 61 5.47 -4.19 -15.76
N LYS A 62 6.70 -3.72 -16.02
CA LYS A 62 7.91 -4.16 -15.31
C LYS A 62 7.76 -4.04 -13.79
N ASP A 63 7.32 -2.87 -13.34
CA ASP A 63 6.89 -2.59 -11.98
C ASP A 63 5.40 -2.19 -12.02
N LEU A 64 4.75 -2.21 -10.86
CA LEU A 64 3.39 -1.72 -10.72
C LEU A 64 3.39 -0.20 -10.77
N HIS A 65 2.72 0.36 -11.78
CA HIS A 65 2.40 1.78 -11.83
C HIS A 65 0.97 2.00 -11.35
N VAL A 66 0.78 2.93 -10.43
CA VAL A 66 -0.54 3.38 -9.99
C VAL A 66 -0.80 4.73 -10.62
N VAL A 67 -1.71 4.78 -11.60
CA VAL A 67 -2.04 6.02 -12.30
C VAL A 67 -2.55 7.05 -11.30
N ASN A 68 -1.92 8.22 -11.25
CA ASN A 68 -2.19 9.30 -10.28
C ASN A 68 -1.95 8.93 -8.80
N GLY A 69 -1.25 7.82 -8.54
CA GLY A 69 -0.87 7.36 -7.21
C GLY A 69 -2.00 6.66 -6.45
N ILE A 70 -1.64 5.91 -5.40
CA ILE A 70 -2.63 5.15 -4.61
C ILE A 70 -3.70 6.03 -3.96
N ALA A 71 -3.39 7.31 -3.67
CA ALA A 71 -4.34 8.28 -3.14
C ALA A 71 -5.53 8.57 -4.07
N SER A 72 -5.43 8.24 -5.36
CA SER A 72 -6.52 8.38 -6.33
C SER A 72 -7.49 7.19 -6.32
N LEU A 73 -7.15 6.08 -5.64
CA LEU A 73 -7.97 4.88 -5.59
C LEU A 73 -9.16 5.06 -4.66
N LYS A 74 -10.33 4.56 -5.06
CA LYS A 74 -11.58 4.66 -4.28
C LYS A 74 -11.45 4.02 -2.88
N SER A 75 -10.63 2.97 -2.76
CA SER A 75 -10.38 2.24 -1.51
C SER A 75 -9.23 2.83 -0.68
N TYR A 76 -8.72 4.01 -1.03
CA TYR A 76 -7.66 4.68 -0.28
C TYR A 76 -8.13 5.15 1.10
N VAL A 77 -7.32 4.85 2.12
CA VAL A 77 -7.56 5.21 3.50
C VAL A 77 -6.40 6.06 4.02
N LEU A 78 -6.70 7.26 4.50
CA LEU A 78 -5.72 8.13 5.17
C LEU A 78 -5.34 7.55 6.53
N PHE A 79 -4.06 7.65 6.88
CA PHE A 79 -3.63 7.37 8.24
C PHE A 79 -4.25 8.36 9.22
N ASN A 80 -4.84 7.83 10.29
CA ASN A 80 -5.28 8.64 11.42
C ASN A 80 -4.06 9.10 12.25
N GLN A 81 -4.30 9.94 13.26
CA GLN A 81 -3.22 10.51 14.08
C GLN A 81 -2.43 9.44 14.85
N GLU A 82 -3.10 8.41 15.38
CA GLU A 82 -2.46 7.32 16.12
C GLU A 82 -1.52 6.52 15.22
N GLN A 83 -1.98 6.18 14.01
CA GLN A 83 -1.19 5.48 13.02
C GLN A 83 0.03 6.31 12.58
N LYS A 84 -0.15 7.62 12.37
CA LYS A 84 0.97 8.54 12.06
C LYS A 84 1.99 8.57 13.18
N ASN A 85 1.55 8.60 14.45
CA ASN A 85 2.45 8.59 15.59
C ASN A 85 3.27 7.30 15.65
N VAL A 86 2.68 6.13 15.34
CA VAL A 86 3.43 4.89 15.25
C VAL A 86 4.47 4.96 14.11
N ILE A 87 4.05 5.39 12.91
CA ILE A 87 4.93 5.43 11.73
C ILE A 87 6.14 6.36 11.91
N VAL A 88 5.96 7.51 12.56
CA VAL A 88 7.06 8.46 12.84
C VAL A 88 8.12 7.86 13.77
N ASN A 89 7.78 6.82 14.54
CA ASN A 89 8.66 6.13 15.48
C ASN A 89 9.26 4.80 14.93
N LEU A 90 9.09 4.48 13.63
CA LEU A 90 9.60 3.23 12.98
C LEU A 90 10.98 3.37 12.30
#